data_AF-A0A525JRY9-F1
#
_entry.id   AF-A0A525JRY9-F1
#
_cell.length_a   1.000
_cell.length_b   1.000
_cell.length_c   1.000
_cell.angle_alpha   90.00
_cell.angle_beta   90.00
_cell.angle_gamma   90.00
#
_symmetry.space_group_name_H-M   'P 1'
#
loop_
_entity.id
_entity.type
_entity.pdbx_description
1 polymer ?
#
loop_
_entity_poly.entity_id
_entity_poly.type
_entity_poly.pdbx_seq_one_letter_code
_entity_poly.pdbx_strand_id
1 'polypeptide(L)'
;MTKDDGHNLTRTIDRLKRLIEELEDLADDAKSSQRHAWFPYMAAVLEVYLEMKARGVAKKESKLMCKISGVKNGERLKHSIRRIIAATSKADGKAASKMTLALRYALHEDWDDIVAKLKKHGGIAGCAKKYSKLK
;
A
#
# COMPACT_ATOMS: atom_id res chain seq x y z
N MET A 1 32.85 -8.79 6.56
CA MET A 1 31.44 -8.94 6.97
C MET A 1 31.23 -8.03 8.17
N THR A 2 30.82 -6.80 7.89
CA THR A 2 30.92 -5.66 8.81
C THR A 2 29.75 -5.64 9.79
N LYS A 3 30.04 -5.39 11.08
CA LYS A 3 29.06 -5.33 12.17
C LYS A 3 27.94 -4.30 11.93
N ASP A 4 28.10 -3.39 10.98
CA ASP A 4 27.12 -2.37 10.56
C ASP A 4 25.88 -2.92 9.84
N ASP A 5 25.98 -4.04 9.12
CA ASP A 5 24.86 -4.55 8.31
C ASP A 5 23.72 -5.11 9.17
N GLY A 6 24.06 -5.70 10.32
CA GLY A 6 23.09 -6.26 11.27
C GLY A 6 22.29 -5.20 12.00
N HIS A 7 22.95 -4.10 12.40
CA HIS A 7 22.29 -3.02 13.14
C HIS A 7 21.34 -2.20 12.24
N ASN A 8 21.69 -2.06 10.96
CA ASN A 8 20.82 -1.42 9.96
C ASN A 8 19.57 -2.28 9.64
N LEU A 9 19.74 -3.61 9.56
CA LEU A 9 18.63 -4.53 9.33
C LEU A 9 17.61 -4.53 10.48
N THR A 10 18.06 -4.55 11.73
CA THR A 10 17.17 -4.50 12.90
C THR A 10 16.35 -3.21 12.90
N ARG A 11 16.99 -2.05 12.72
CA ARG A 11 16.27 -0.76 12.62
C ARG A 11 15.26 -0.73 11.47
N THR A 12 15.62 -1.32 10.32
CA THR A 12 14.69 -1.44 9.19
C THR A 12 13.48 -2.29 9.55
N ILE A 13 13.69 -3.43 10.19
CA ILE A 13 12.60 -4.32 10.62
C ILE A 13 11.68 -3.61 11.62
N ASP A 14 12.24 -2.92 12.61
CA ASP A 14 11.45 -2.20 13.62
C ASP A 14 10.63 -1.06 13.01
N ARG A 15 11.22 -0.31 12.06
CA ARG A 15 10.49 0.70 11.28
C ARG A 15 9.35 0.07 10.48
N LEU A 16 9.59 -1.05 9.80
CA LEU A 16 8.55 -1.71 9.00
C LEU A 16 7.43 -2.30 9.87
N LYS A 17 7.73 -2.80 11.07
CA LYS A 17 6.71 -3.25 12.02
C LYS A 17 5.77 -2.12 12.43
N ARG A 18 6.32 -0.95 12.79
CA ARG A 18 5.52 0.24 13.12
C ARG A 18 4.64 0.67 11.95
N LEU A 19 5.20 0.73 10.74
CA LEU A 19 4.41 1.05 9.53
C LEU A 19 3.33 0.01 9.23
N ILE A 20 3.56 -1.27 9.52
CA ILE A 20 2.53 -2.30 9.37
C ILE A 20 1.39 -2.04 10.36
N GLU A 21 1.72 -1.84 11.64
CA GLU A 21 0.75 -1.59 12.70
C GLU A 21 -0.11 -0.35 12.41
N GLU A 22 0.52 0.79 12.06
CA GLU A 22 -0.18 2.03 11.69
C GLU A 22 -1.14 1.83 10.50
N LEU A 23 -0.72 1.06 9.49
CA LEU A 23 -1.56 0.78 8.32
C LEU A 23 -2.67 -0.23 8.63
N GLU A 24 -2.43 -1.18 9.55
CA GLU A 24 -3.44 -2.13 10.02
C GLU A 24 -4.54 -1.42 10.81
N ASP A 25 -4.19 -0.48 11.69
CA ASP A 25 -5.15 0.33 12.43
C ASP A 25 -6.06 1.12 11.47
N LEU A 26 -5.47 1.81 10.48
CA LEU A 26 -6.25 2.52 9.46
C LEU A 26 -7.13 1.58 8.63
N ALA A 27 -6.67 0.36 8.34
CA ALA A 27 -7.45 -0.63 7.60
C ALA A 27 -8.59 -1.23 8.45
N ASP A 28 -8.39 -1.36 9.76
CA ASP A 28 -9.40 -1.86 10.69
C ASP A 28 -10.48 -0.80 10.95
N ASP A 29 -10.10 0.47 11.10
CA ASP A 29 -11.03 1.61 11.15
C ASP A 29 -11.90 1.69 9.89
N ALA A 30 -11.30 1.41 8.72
CA ALA A 30 -11.99 1.44 7.43
C ALA A 30 -13.12 0.40 7.30
N LYS A 31 -13.17 -0.62 8.17
CA LYS A 31 -14.24 -1.64 8.16
C LYS A 31 -15.58 -1.12 8.66
N SER A 32 -15.61 0.03 9.32
CA SER A 32 -16.83 0.68 9.84
C SER A 32 -17.68 1.34 8.72
N SER A 33 -18.14 0.55 7.74
CA SER A 33 -19.23 0.80 6.76
C SER A 33 -19.39 2.16 6.03
N GLN A 34 -18.49 3.12 6.14
CA GLN A 34 -18.61 4.40 5.44
C GLN A 34 -18.06 4.34 4.02
N ARG A 35 -18.73 5.04 3.09
CA ARG A 35 -18.42 5.07 1.64
C ARG A 35 -16.96 5.42 1.32
N HIS A 36 -16.27 6.11 2.24
CA HIS A 36 -14.92 6.64 2.10
C HIS A 36 -13.95 6.13 3.18
N ALA A 37 -14.36 5.13 3.97
CA ALA A 37 -13.62 4.66 5.13
C ALA A 37 -12.20 4.18 4.78
N TRP A 38 -12.00 3.68 3.55
CA TRP A 38 -10.70 3.23 3.05
C TRP A 38 -9.76 4.37 2.58
N PHE A 39 -10.21 5.61 2.50
CA PHE A 39 -9.40 6.70 1.92
C PHE A 39 -8.16 7.05 2.75
N PRO A 40 -8.25 7.21 4.09
CA PRO A 40 -7.07 7.45 4.92
C PRO A 40 -6.03 6.33 4.76
N TYR A 41 -6.46 5.07 4.82
CA TYR A 41 -5.62 3.91 4.56
C TYR A 41 -4.95 3.97 3.17
N MET A 42 -5.72 4.27 2.11
CA MET A 42 -5.18 4.36 0.76
C MET A 42 -4.16 5.48 0.59
N ALA A 43 -4.39 6.64 1.24
CA ALA A 43 -3.43 7.73 1.24
C ALA A 43 -2.12 7.31 1.89
N ALA A 44 -2.19 6.74 3.10
CA ALA A 44 -1.01 6.26 3.83
C ALA A 44 -0.24 5.17 3.04
N VAL A 45 -0.94 4.22 2.40
CA VAL A 45 -0.29 3.22 1.53
C VAL A 45 0.47 3.88 0.38
N LEU A 46 -0.08 4.93 -0.23
CA LEU A 46 0.59 5.62 -1.33
C LEU A 46 1.82 6.37 -0.84
N GLU A 47 1.72 7.07 0.29
CA GLU A 47 2.83 7.80 0.92
C GLU A 47 3.98 6.86 1.25
N VAL A 48 3.70 5.74 1.93
CA VAL A 48 4.70 4.71 2.24
C VAL A 48 5.36 4.19 0.96
N TYR A 49 4.57 3.91 -0.08
CA TYR A 49 5.13 3.47 -1.36
C TYR A 49 6.05 4.53 -1.99
N LEU A 50 5.63 5.80 -2.00
CA LEU A 50 6.40 6.90 -2.58
C LEU A 50 7.71 7.13 -1.82
N GLU A 51 7.69 7.12 -0.49
CA GLU A 51 8.88 7.21 0.35
C GLU A 51 9.84 6.04 0.09
N MET A 52 9.33 4.82 -0.02
CA MET A 52 10.15 3.67 -0.40
C MET A 52 10.68 3.75 -1.84
N LYS A 53 9.90 4.32 -2.77
CA LYS A 53 10.29 4.49 -4.17
C LYS A 53 11.40 5.54 -4.30
N ALA A 54 11.28 6.66 -3.60
CA ALA A 54 12.29 7.72 -3.56
C ALA A 54 13.64 7.21 -3.05
N ARG A 55 13.62 6.28 -2.10
CA ARG A 55 14.83 5.59 -1.58
C ARG A 55 15.30 4.41 -2.44
N GLY A 56 14.58 4.04 -3.50
CA GLY A 56 14.91 2.88 -4.34
C GLY A 56 14.68 1.50 -3.68
N VAL A 57 13.98 1.43 -2.53
CA VAL A 57 13.84 0.20 -1.71
C VAL A 57 12.46 -0.44 -1.76
N ALA A 58 11.50 0.15 -2.48
CA ALA A 58 10.09 -0.29 -2.52
C ALA A 58 9.88 -1.79 -2.77
N LYS A 59 10.67 -2.42 -3.67
CA LYS A 59 10.54 -3.87 -3.92
C LYS A 59 11.06 -4.71 -2.75
N LYS A 60 12.18 -4.31 -2.14
CA LYS A 60 12.83 -5.02 -1.04
C LYS A 60 11.97 -4.93 0.23
N GLU A 61 11.58 -3.73 0.60
CA GLU A 61 10.85 -3.49 1.85
C GLU A 61 9.41 -3.99 1.81
N SER A 62 8.68 -3.81 0.71
CA SER A 62 7.33 -4.39 0.61
C SER A 62 7.32 -5.92 0.65
N LYS A 63 8.38 -6.60 0.18
CA LYS A 63 8.54 -8.05 0.38
C LYS A 63 8.83 -8.40 1.84
N LEU A 64 9.66 -7.59 2.50
CA LEU A 64 9.96 -7.77 3.91
C LEU A 64 8.71 -7.55 4.78
N MET A 65 7.86 -6.57 4.44
CA MET A 65 6.56 -6.40 5.09
C MET A 65 5.70 -7.65 4.96
N CYS A 66 5.55 -8.22 3.76
CA CYS A 66 4.83 -9.50 3.61
C CYS A 66 5.42 -10.60 4.49
N LYS A 67 6.75 -10.69 4.61
CA LYS A 67 7.42 -11.68 5.47
C LYS A 67 7.09 -11.44 6.95
N ILE A 68 7.14 -10.19 7.42
CA ILE A 68 6.81 -9.81 8.80
C ILE A 68 5.36 -10.17 9.13
N SER A 69 4.43 -9.85 8.22
CA SER A 69 2.99 -10.12 8.40
C SER A 69 2.57 -11.56 8.06
N GLY A 70 3.50 -12.48 7.78
CA GLY A 70 3.19 -13.88 7.46
C GLY A 70 2.46 -14.10 6.12
N VAL A 71 2.48 -13.11 5.21
CA VAL A 71 1.82 -13.17 3.91
C VAL A 71 2.70 -13.86 2.87
N LYS A 72 2.18 -14.92 2.26
CA LYS A 72 2.86 -15.61 1.15
C LYS A 72 2.94 -14.70 -0.08
N ASN A 73 4.14 -14.21 -0.39
CA ASN A 73 4.41 -13.37 -1.57
C ASN A 73 4.42 -14.20 -2.87
N GLY A 74 3.23 -14.48 -3.41
CA GLY A 74 3.03 -15.21 -4.67
C GLY A 74 2.93 -14.32 -5.92
N GLU A 75 2.67 -14.93 -7.08
CA GLU A 75 2.61 -14.25 -8.38
C GLU A 75 1.56 -13.14 -8.49
N ARG A 76 0.52 -13.19 -7.65
CA ARG A 76 -0.52 -12.15 -7.59
C ARG A 76 -0.05 -10.87 -6.89
N LEU A 77 1.12 -10.88 -6.25
CA LEU A 77 1.73 -9.76 -5.52
C LEU A 77 2.95 -9.18 -6.25
N LYS A 78 2.83 -8.92 -7.56
CA LYS A 78 3.94 -8.38 -8.38
C LYS A 78 4.32 -6.95 -8.00
N HIS A 79 3.33 -6.09 -7.74
CA HIS A 79 3.53 -4.66 -7.46
C HIS A 79 3.73 -4.39 -5.96
N SER A 80 4.62 -3.46 -5.61
CA SER A 80 4.92 -3.12 -4.20
C SER A 80 3.68 -2.62 -3.45
N ILE A 81 2.86 -1.76 -4.06
CA ILE A 81 1.55 -1.36 -3.50
C ILE A 81 0.69 -2.58 -3.12
N ARG A 82 0.60 -3.58 -4.00
CA ARG A 82 -0.22 -4.77 -3.73
C ARG A 82 0.34 -5.58 -2.56
N ARG A 83 1.67 -5.62 -2.40
CA ARG A 83 2.34 -6.25 -1.26
C ARG A 83 2.08 -5.51 0.05
N ILE A 84 2.20 -4.16 0.04
CA ILE A 84 1.88 -3.33 1.19
C ILE A 84 0.44 -3.61 1.62
N ILE A 85 -0.52 -3.50 0.68
CA ILE A 85 -1.94 -3.76 0.99
C ILE A 85 -2.17 -5.17 1.54
N ALA A 86 -1.50 -6.17 0.99
CA ALA A 86 -1.64 -7.55 1.46
C ALA A 86 -1.05 -7.76 2.87
N ALA A 87 0.04 -7.05 3.20
CA ALA A 87 0.71 -7.12 4.48
C ALA A 87 -0.01 -6.36 5.61
N THR A 88 -0.91 -5.42 5.27
CA THR A 88 -1.48 -4.47 6.24
C THR A 88 -3.01 -4.40 6.21
N SER A 89 -3.69 -5.28 5.47
CA SER A 89 -5.15 -5.30 5.48
C SER A 89 -5.74 -6.69 5.26
N LYS A 90 -6.91 -6.92 5.86
CA LYS A 90 -7.74 -8.13 5.66
C LYS A 90 -8.74 -7.95 4.50
N ALA A 91 -8.53 -6.98 3.62
CA ALA A 91 -9.41 -6.72 2.49
C ALA A 91 -9.43 -7.94 1.55
N ASP A 92 -10.63 -8.30 1.06
CA ASP A 92 -10.76 -9.42 0.13
C ASP A 92 -9.96 -9.16 -1.17
N GLY A 93 -9.73 -10.24 -1.94
CA GLY A 93 -8.93 -10.16 -3.16
C GLY A 93 -9.44 -9.15 -4.19
N LYS A 94 -10.75 -8.93 -4.26
CA LYS A 94 -11.40 -8.00 -5.21
C LYS A 94 -11.24 -6.55 -4.75
N ALA A 95 -11.49 -6.27 -3.48
CA ALA A 95 -11.31 -4.97 -2.86
C ALA A 95 -9.85 -4.52 -2.97
N ALA A 96 -8.92 -5.38 -2.57
CA ALA A 96 -7.50 -5.07 -2.61
C ALA A 96 -6.95 -4.90 -4.05
N SER A 97 -7.52 -5.61 -5.03
CA SER A 97 -7.20 -5.40 -6.45
C SER A 97 -7.68 -4.03 -6.93
N LYS A 98 -8.91 -3.61 -6.57
CA LYS A 98 -9.42 -2.28 -6.90
C LYS A 98 -8.61 -1.17 -6.24
N MET A 99 -8.25 -1.31 -4.96
CA MET A 99 -7.36 -0.36 -4.28
C MET A 99 -6.03 -0.24 -5.01
N THR A 100 -5.41 -1.37 -5.35
CA THR A 100 -4.14 -1.37 -6.10
C THR A 100 -4.26 -0.63 -7.43
N LEU A 101 -5.33 -0.87 -8.19
CA LEU A 101 -5.53 -0.19 -9.48
C LEU A 101 -5.79 1.31 -9.29
N ALA A 102 -6.59 1.70 -8.30
CA ALA A 102 -6.84 3.10 -7.99
C ALA A 102 -5.58 3.85 -7.57
N LEU A 103 -4.71 3.24 -6.74
CA LEU A 103 -3.43 3.85 -6.36
C LEU A 103 -2.46 3.95 -7.54
N ARG A 104 -2.45 2.96 -8.43
CA ARG A 104 -1.66 3.03 -9.66
C ARG A 104 -2.17 4.09 -10.62
N TYR A 105 -3.48 4.36 -10.61
CA TYR A 105 -4.04 5.49 -11.34
C TYR A 105 -3.54 6.82 -10.78
N ALA A 106 -3.58 6.97 -9.46
CA ALA A 106 -3.07 8.16 -8.78
C ALA A 106 -1.60 8.43 -9.12
N LEU A 107 -0.78 7.37 -9.20
CA LEU A 107 0.61 7.48 -9.64
C LEU A 107 0.78 7.84 -11.12
N HIS A 108 -0.11 7.35 -11.98
CA HIS A 108 -0.06 7.64 -13.41
C HIS A 108 -0.40 9.10 -13.70
N GLU A 109 -1.35 9.65 -12.95
CA GLU A 109 -1.86 11.02 -13.09
C GLU A 109 -1.12 12.04 -12.20
N ASP A 110 -0.11 11.61 -11.45
CA ASP A 110 0.70 12.43 -10.55
C ASP A 110 -0.12 13.26 -9.55
N TRP A 111 -1.01 12.59 -8.81
CA TRP A 111 -1.91 13.27 -7.88
C TRP A 111 -1.19 13.80 -6.63
N ASP A 112 -1.44 15.08 -6.35
CA ASP A 112 -1.01 15.84 -5.17
C ASP A 112 -1.85 15.54 -3.93
N ASP A 113 -3.18 15.48 -4.08
CA ASP A 113 -4.13 15.11 -3.02
C ASP A 113 -4.95 13.88 -3.45
N ILE A 114 -4.47 12.71 -3.06
CA ILE A 114 -5.14 11.45 -3.39
C ILE A 114 -6.58 11.38 -2.86
N VAL A 115 -6.88 11.93 -1.68
CA VAL A 115 -8.22 11.80 -1.08
C VAL A 115 -9.23 12.63 -1.86
N ALA A 116 -8.91 13.88 -2.17
CA ALA A 116 -9.76 14.74 -2.99
C ALA A 116 -9.96 14.16 -4.39
N LYS A 117 -8.89 13.64 -5.00
CA LYS A 117 -8.94 13.09 -6.36
C LYS A 117 -9.70 11.76 -6.40
N LEU A 118 -9.56 10.89 -5.39
CA LEU A 118 -10.38 9.68 -5.25
C LEU A 118 -11.87 10.05 -5.21
N LYS A 119 -12.27 11.05 -4.41
CA LYS A 119 -13.67 11.55 -4.37
C LYS A 119 -14.13 12.02 -5.75
N LYS A 120 -13.34 12.89 -6.41
CA LYS A 120 -13.66 13.46 -7.72
C LYS A 120 -13.76 12.41 -8.83
N HIS A 121 -12.98 11.33 -8.76
CA HIS A 121 -12.90 10.32 -9.83
C HIS A 121 -13.79 9.08 -9.57
N GLY A 122 -14.78 9.18 -8.68
CA GLY A 122 -15.77 8.13 -8.42
C GLY A 122 -15.32 7.08 -7.40
N GLY A 123 -14.45 7.46 -6.48
CA GLY A 123 -13.87 6.60 -5.45
C GLY A 123 -12.97 5.50 -6.00
N ILE A 124 -12.70 4.50 -5.17
CA ILE A 124 -11.82 3.36 -5.49
C ILE A 124 -12.28 2.65 -6.77
N ALA A 125 -13.58 2.37 -6.89
CA ALA A 125 -14.12 1.66 -8.04
C ALA A 125 -14.03 2.48 -9.33
N GLY A 126 -14.31 3.78 -9.27
CA GLY A 126 -14.21 4.67 -10.42
C GLY A 126 -12.76 4.77 -10.93
N CYS A 127 -11.81 4.98 -10.02
CA CYS A 127 -10.38 5.07 -10.35
C CYS A 127 -9.84 3.75 -10.90
N ALA A 128 -10.18 2.62 -10.27
CA ALA A 128 -9.79 1.30 -10.75
C ALA A 128 -10.30 1.04 -12.18
N LYS A 129 -11.57 1.38 -12.46
CA LYS A 129 -12.16 1.26 -13.80
C LYS A 129 -11.46 2.13 -14.83
N LYS A 130 -11.11 3.38 -14.47
CA LYS A 130 -10.38 4.29 -15.36
C LYS A 130 -9.01 3.73 -15.73
N TYR A 131 -8.23 3.31 -14.74
CA TYR A 131 -6.90 2.77 -14.99
C TYR A 131 -6.89 1.45 -15.74
N SER A 132 -7.89 0.58 -15.51
CA SER A 132 -8.05 -0.65 -16.29
C SER A 132 -8.29 -0.41 -17.79
N LYS A 133 -8.74 0.79 -18.20
CA LYS A 133 -8.92 1.14 -19.62
C LYS A 133 -7.67 1.74 -20.26
N LEU A 134 -6.70 2.15 -19.46
CA LEU A 134 -5.45 2.77 -19.92
C LEU A 134 -4.34 1.74 -20.19
N LYS A 135 -4.61 0.46 -19.95
CA LYS A 135 -3.60 -0.59 -19.84
C LYS A 135 -4.01 -1.83 -20.61
#